data_AF-A0AAD5LK97-F1
#
_entry.id   AF-A0AAD5LK97-F1
#
_cell.length_a   1.000
_cell.length_b   1.000
_cell.length_c   1.000
_cell.angle_alpha   90.00
_cell.angle_beta   90.00
_cell.angle_gamma   90.00
#
_symmetry.space_group_name_H-M   'P 1'
#
loop_
_entity.id
_entity.type
_entity.pdbx_description
1 polymer ?
#
loop_
_entity_poly.entity_id
_entity_poly.type
_entity_poly.pdbx_seq_one_letter_code
_entity_poly.pdbx_strand_id
1 'polypeptide(L)'
;MEERPPGLVMRREISERRVLLGSVPSRTSNTLLLRGGERKAIPFTGFELMFLGTSAGSPSVRRNPTAVCLRMERSNWMFDCAEGSLRQLMKSTIRVPSTDKFFITHLHGDHLYGLPGILCTLDNHNAAYVDSRTRRRVPRPISVYGPLGLFSYLNTAFATSSSRLTNITVTVHELVSPKMLEEASGFEKFMSQAPVHPCLRREMIFAESDGNNLIWKVFEDGDHRVIASTVKHSVTCFGYVVEEHDIPGKLKPEKLIAKGLKPGPAFRQLKHGKPLTLPSGEIIFPSDVLVHEATLSHEMVRQAVHRGHSTARMAGFTARRMNATLLALTHFSHRFRHWTAGHRLGTTQHLALEAQITFGRRAVIPASDFLRIPIPRRPQE
;
A
#
# COMPACT_ATOMS: atom_id res chain seq x y z
N MET A 1 -0.12 -73.86 -9.12
CA MET A 1 -0.90 -72.83 -8.38
C MET A 1 0.14 -72.00 -7.64
N GLU A 2 0.43 -70.76 -7.98
CA GLU A 2 -0.42 -69.69 -8.52
C GLU A 2 0.29 -68.87 -9.59
N GLU A 3 -0.49 -68.50 -10.61
CA GLU A 3 -0.13 -67.62 -11.71
C GLU A 3 -0.10 -66.16 -11.24
N ARG A 4 0.83 -65.36 -11.78
CA ARG A 4 0.75 -63.89 -11.71
C ARG A 4 -0.26 -63.40 -12.74
N PRO A 5 -1.24 -62.54 -12.38
CA PRO A 5 -2.00 -61.79 -13.37
C PRO A 5 -1.35 -60.41 -13.66
N PRO A 6 -1.54 -59.87 -14.87
CA PRO A 6 -1.01 -58.59 -15.34
C PRO A 6 -2.01 -57.44 -15.11
N GLY A 7 -1.52 -56.21 -14.99
CA GLY A 7 -2.36 -55.01 -15.11
C GLY A 7 -2.01 -53.88 -14.15
N LEU A 8 -1.00 -53.09 -14.46
CA LEU A 8 -0.82 -51.77 -13.86
C LEU A 8 -1.42 -50.74 -14.82
N VAL A 9 -2.54 -50.12 -14.43
CA VAL A 9 -2.93 -48.70 -14.56
C VAL A 9 -4.46 -48.58 -14.47
N MET A 10 -4.99 -48.10 -13.34
CA MET A 10 -5.84 -46.90 -13.30
C MET A 10 -6.14 -46.46 -11.85
N ARG A 11 -6.47 -45.17 -11.73
CA ARG A 11 -6.40 -44.28 -10.56
C ARG A 11 -7.50 -44.46 -9.49
N ARG A 12 -7.17 -43.89 -8.31
CA ARG A 12 -7.98 -43.31 -7.21
C ARG A 12 -7.82 -44.15 -5.92
N GLU A 13 -7.53 -43.61 -4.74
CA GLU A 13 -7.74 -42.29 -4.12
C GLU A 13 -6.63 -42.06 -3.09
N ILE A 14 -6.08 -40.85 -3.00
CA ILE A 14 -5.25 -40.46 -1.85
C ILE A 14 -6.10 -39.55 -0.97
N SER A 15 -6.24 -39.94 0.29
CA SER A 15 -7.16 -39.41 1.29
C SER A 15 -6.97 -37.92 1.60
N GLU A 16 -8.09 -37.26 1.93
CA GLU A 16 -8.29 -35.83 2.23
C GLU A 16 -7.51 -35.25 3.43
N ARG A 17 -6.40 -35.84 3.89
CA ARG A 17 -5.65 -35.32 5.06
C ARG A 17 -4.14 -35.14 4.89
N ARG A 18 -3.62 -35.22 3.66
CA ARG A 18 -2.18 -34.97 3.38
C ARG A 18 -1.87 -33.86 2.35
N VAL A 19 -2.84 -32.99 2.03
CA VAL A 19 -2.65 -31.86 1.08
C VAL A 19 -2.18 -30.56 1.77
N LEU A 20 -1.98 -30.57 3.10
CA LEU A 20 -1.43 -29.44 3.83
C LEU A 20 0.09 -29.63 4.02
N LEU A 21 0.85 -28.77 3.34
CA LEU A 21 2.29 -28.54 3.47
C LEU A 21 3.20 -29.63 2.88
N GLY A 22 3.67 -29.38 1.66
CA GLY A 22 4.75 -30.13 1.02
C GLY A 22 5.49 -29.29 -0.01
N SER A 23 6.74 -28.94 0.33
CA SER A 23 7.79 -28.27 -0.46
C SER A 23 7.74 -26.73 -0.56
N VAL A 24 8.45 -26.11 0.38
CA VAL A 24 9.14 -24.81 0.21
C VAL A 24 10.45 -25.10 -0.55
N PRO A 25 10.60 -24.73 -1.85
CA PRO A 25 11.89 -24.88 -2.51
C PRO A 25 12.83 -23.72 -2.18
N SER A 26 13.74 -24.01 -1.25
CA SER A 26 15.07 -23.45 -1.05
C SER A 26 15.48 -22.23 -1.90
N ARG A 27 15.70 -21.10 -1.20
CA ARG A 27 16.20 -19.77 -1.63
C ARG A 27 15.10 -18.81 -2.11
N THR A 28 14.30 -18.40 -1.12
CA THR A 28 13.06 -17.59 -1.17
C THR A 28 12.08 -17.99 -2.26
N SER A 29 11.23 -18.96 -1.90
CA SER A 29 10.39 -19.80 -2.75
C SER A 29 9.13 -19.13 -3.31
N ASN A 30 9.16 -17.87 -3.74
CA ASN A 30 7.98 -17.19 -4.32
C ASN A 30 8.09 -16.85 -5.82
N THR A 31 9.02 -17.48 -6.56
CA THR A 31 9.13 -17.31 -8.02
C THR A 31 8.51 -18.44 -8.85
N LEU A 32 7.84 -19.43 -8.22
CA LEU A 32 7.32 -20.61 -8.94
C LEU A 32 5.79 -20.73 -9.07
N LEU A 33 5.02 -19.75 -8.59
CA LEU A 33 3.57 -19.66 -8.84
C LEU A 33 3.20 -18.90 -10.13
N LEU A 34 4.17 -18.59 -11.00
CA LEU A 34 3.96 -17.94 -12.30
C LEU A 34 4.20 -18.86 -13.51
N ARG A 35 4.41 -20.17 -13.32
CA ARG A 35 4.54 -21.10 -14.45
C ARG A 35 3.17 -21.57 -14.91
N GLY A 36 2.59 -20.83 -15.85
CA GLY A 36 1.34 -21.20 -16.51
C GLY A 36 0.82 -20.13 -17.45
N GLY A 37 1.68 -19.61 -18.33
CA GLY A 37 1.32 -18.62 -19.35
C GLY A 37 2.45 -17.62 -19.55
N GLU A 38 2.81 -17.34 -20.79
CA GLU A 38 3.76 -16.29 -21.18
C GLU A 38 3.22 -14.89 -20.81
N ARG A 39 3.13 -14.57 -19.52
CA ARG A 39 3.02 -13.19 -19.08
C ARG A 39 4.43 -12.67 -18.94
N LYS A 40 4.89 -11.88 -19.91
CA LYS A 40 6.09 -11.04 -19.76
C LYS A 40 5.97 -10.33 -18.41
N ALA A 41 6.83 -10.70 -17.45
CA ALA A 41 6.86 -10.04 -16.16
C ALA A 41 7.12 -8.55 -16.41
N ILE A 42 6.20 -7.69 -15.97
CA ILE A 42 6.42 -6.25 -16.02
C ILE A 42 7.61 -5.99 -15.10
N PRO A 43 8.73 -5.43 -15.61
CA PRO A 43 9.91 -5.21 -14.79
C PRO A 43 9.56 -4.26 -13.64
N PHE A 44 10.04 -4.57 -12.44
CA PHE A 44 9.89 -3.70 -11.27
C PHE A 44 10.64 -2.39 -11.55
N THR A 45 9.91 -1.28 -11.55
CA THR A 45 10.40 0.04 -11.96
C THR A 45 10.98 0.86 -10.81
N GLY A 46 11.13 0.26 -9.63
CA GLY A 46 11.55 0.95 -8.41
C GLY A 46 10.38 1.50 -7.58
N PHE A 47 9.15 1.52 -8.12
CA PHE A 47 7.95 2.03 -7.45
C PHE A 47 6.75 1.10 -7.77
N GLU A 48 6.19 0.42 -6.77
CA GLU A 48 5.08 -0.55 -6.95
C GLU A 48 4.10 -0.51 -5.79
N LEU A 49 2.80 -0.46 -6.08
CA LEU A 49 1.76 -0.66 -5.07
C LEU A 49 1.46 -2.15 -4.91
N MET A 50 1.32 -2.60 -3.66
CA MET A 50 0.83 -3.92 -3.31
C MET A 50 -0.32 -3.81 -2.32
N PHE A 51 -1.49 -4.28 -2.72
CA PHE A 51 -2.66 -4.34 -1.84
C PHE A 51 -2.51 -5.54 -0.91
N LEU A 52 -2.46 -5.33 0.40
CA LEU A 52 -2.39 -6.39 1.40
C LEU A 52 -3.76 -6.70 2.00
N GLY A 53 -4.66 -5.72 1.99
CA GLY A 53 -6.05 -5.89 2.34
C GLY A 53 -6.94 -4.85 1.67
N THR A 54 -8.13 -5.30 1.27
CA THR A 54 -9.07 -4.54 0.42
C THR A 54 -10.50 -4.51 0.97
N SER A 55 -10.72 -4.98 2.19
CA SER A 55 -12.03 -5.03 2.86
C SER A 55 -12.33 -3.76 3.65
N ALA A 56 -13.60 -3.37 3.73
CA ALA A 56 -14.08 -2.29 4.59
C ALA A 56 -14.68 -2.80 5.91
N GLY A 57 -14.35 -2.13 7.02
CA GLY A 57 -14.94 -2.30 8.34
C GLY A 57 -14.48 -3.54 9.10
N SER A 58 -14.41 -4.70 8.45
CA SER A 58 -14.03 -5.97 9.08
C SER A 58 -13.28 -6.91 8.13
N PRO A 59 -12.59 -7.94 8.66
CA PRO A 59 -12.00 -8.98 7.82
C PRO A 59 -13.08 -9.90 7.23
N SER A 60 -12.77 -10.52 6.10
CA SER A 60 -13.49 -11.68 5.59
C SER A 60 -12.52 -12.81 5.27
N VAL A 61 -13.05 -14.01 5.03
CA VAL A 61 -12.25 -15.17 4.57
C VAL A 61 -11.44 -14.85 3.30
N ARG A 62 -11.90 -13.89 2.47
CA ARG A 62 -11.29 -13.59 1.16
C ARG A 62 -10.52 -12.26 1.10
N ARG A 63 -10.82 -11.32 2.01
CA ARG A 63 -10.22 -9.97 2.01
C ARG A 63 -9.85 -9.58 3.44
N ASN A 64 -8.59 -9.24 3.64
CA ASN A 64 -8.11 -8.58 4.85
C ASN A 64 -8.61 -7.12 4.88
N PRO A 65 -8.76 -6.48 6.06
CA PRO A 65 -9.02 -5.06 6.13
C PRO A 65 -7.81 -4.24 5.68
N THR A 66 -8.00 -2.93 5.55
CA THR A 66 -7.15 -2.03 4.75
C THR A 66 -5.67 -2.09 5.09
N ALA A 67 -4.87 -2.39 4.07
CA ALA A 67 -3.44 -2.12 4.06
C ALA A 67 -2.93 -2.11 2.62
N VAL A 68 -2.18 -1.08 2.26
CA VAL A 68 -1.51 -0.95 0.96
C VAL A 68 -0.04 -0.68 1.21
N CYS A 69 0.83 -1.47 0.61
CA CYS A 69 2.27 -1.25 0.69
C CYS A 69 2.75 -0.60 -0.61
N LEU A 70 3.38 0.57 -0.50
CA LEU A 70 4.23 1.12 -1.54
C LEU A 70 5.63 0.51 -1.39
N ARG A 71 6.01 -0.32 -2.35
CA ARG A 71 7.31 -1.01 -2.40
C ARG A 71 8.27 -0.22 -3.26
N MET A 72 9.41 0.14 -2.68
CA MET A 72 10.55 0.73 -3.39
C MET A 72 11.74 -0.22 -3.38
N GLU A 73 12.84 0.17 -4.02
CA GLU A 73 14.04 -0.70 -4.11
C GLU A 73 14.62 -1.07 -2.76
N ARG A 74 14.60 -0.14 -1.79
CA ARG A 74 15.31 -0.27 -0.51
C ARG A 74 14.43 -0.14 0.72
N SER A 75 13.24 0.43 0.58
CA SER A 75 12.28 0.59 1.67
C SER A 75 10.87 0.26 1.22
N ASN A 76 10.02 -0.01 2.20
CA ASN A 76 8.60 -0.21 2.01
C ASN A 76 7.83 0.74 2.91
N TRP A 77 6.84 1.41 2.35
CA TRP A 77 5.94 2.29 3.07
C TRP A 77 4.56 1.68 3.13
N MET A 78 3.99 1.61 4.32
CA MET A 78 2.65 1.09 4.55
C MET A 78 1.67 2.25 4.64
N PHE A 79 0.59 2.18 3.88
CA PHE A 79 -0.58 3.05 3.97
C PHE A 79 -1.70 2.24 4.62
N ASP A 80 -2.06 2.67 5.82
CA ASP A 80 -2.83 1.92 6.81
C ASP A 80 -2.20 0.57 7.20
N CYS A 81 -2.59 0.09 8.37
CA CYS A 81 -2.09 -1.13 8.96
C CYS A 81 -3.17 -1.81 9.83
N ALA A 82 -4.22 -2.30 9.17
CA ALA A 82 -5.27 -3.05 9.84
C ALA A 82 -4.78 -4.34 10.52
N GLU A 83 -5.64 -4.93 11.35
CA GLU A 83 -5.44 -6.30 11.83
C GLU A 83 -5.15 -7.27 10.66
N GLY A 84 -4.26 -8.24 10.89
CA GLY A 84 -3.89 -9.23 9.88
C GLY A 84 -2.85 -8.75 8.85
N SER A 85 -2.56 -7.45 8.79
CA SER A 85 -1.58 -6.87 7.85
C SER A 85 -0.20 -7.53 7.93
N LEU A 86 0.28 -7.89 9.13
CA LEU A 86 1.55 -8.63 9.29
C LEU A 86 1.53 -9.96 8.54
N ARG A 87 0.44 -10.73 8.70
CA ARG A 87 0.29 -12.05 8.07
C ARG A 87 0.19 -11.90 6.56
N GLN A 88 -0.48 -10.87 6.08
CA GLN A 88 -0.55 -10.56 4.64
C GLN A 88 0.83 -10.18 4.11
N LEU A 89 1.58 -9.34 4.83
CA LEU A 89 2.95 -8.97 4.46
C LEU A 89 3.86 -10.20 4.38
N MET A 90 3.77 -11.12 5.34
CA MET A 90 4.51 -12.39 5.34
C MET A 90 4.13 -13.35 4.19
N LYS A 91 2.87 -13.35 3.75
CA LYS A 91 2.42 -14.12 2.57
C LYS A 91 2.87 -13.50 1.25
N SER A 92 3.26 -12.24 1.28
CA SER A 92 3.60 -11.46 0.08
C SER A 92 5.06 -11.67 -0.36
N THR A 93 5.49 -10.88 -1.35
CA THR A 93 6.93 -10.81 -1.75
C THR A 93 7.70 -9.72 -1.00
N ILE A 94 7.04 -8.98 -0.13
CA ILE A 94 7.61 -7.84 0.58
C ILE A 94 8.29 -8.32 1.85
N ARG A 95 9.53 -7.85 2.06
CA ARG A 95 10.30 -8.17 3.26
C ARG A 95 9.81 -7.29 4.41
N VAL A 96 9.26 -7.92 5.45
CA VAL A 96 8.84 -7.21 6.68
C VAL A 96 9.93 -6.26 7.18
N PRO A 97 11.22 -6.68 7.33
CA PRO A 97 12.23 -5.84 7.94
C PRO A 97 12.55 -4.58 7.14
N SER A 98 12.28 -4.50 5.84
CA SER A 98 12.53 -3.27 5.06
C SER A 98 11.38 -2.26 5.13
N THR A 99 10.37 -2.50 5.96
CA THR A 99 9.27 -1.57 6.19
C THR A 99 9.65 -0.58 7.28
N ASP A 100 9.74 0.70 6.94
CA ASP A 100 10.26 1.75 7.82
C ASP A 100 9.37 2.98 7.96
N LYS A 101 8.34 3.11 7.12
CA LYS A 101 7.32 4.17 7.27
C LYS A 101 5.92 3.61 7.22
N PHE A 102 5.07 4.16 8.08
CA PHE A 102 3.65 3.87 8.16
C PHE A 102 2.87 5.19 8.07
N PHE A 103 1.87 5.25 7.22
CA PHE A 103 1.00 6.41 7.02
C PHE A 103 -0.43 5.97 7.31
N ILE A 104 -0.96 6.38 8.44
CA ILE A 104 -2.31 6.03 8.89
C ILE A 104 -3.26 7.13 8.43
N THR A 105 -4.30 6.76 7.71
CA THR A 105 -5.31 7.71 7.20
C THR A 105 -6.19 8.23 8.32
N HIS A 106 -6.70 7.33 9.16
CA HIS A 106 -7.56 7.64 10.31
C HIS A 106 -7.51 6.53 11.37
N LEU A 107 -8.06 6.81 12.57
CA LEU A 107 -7.93 5.93 13.74
C LEU A 107 -9.06 4.88 13.90
N HIS A 108 -9.71 4.45 12.82
CA HIS A 108 -10.59 3.28 12.89
C HIS A 108 -9.77 1.98 12.95
N GLY A 109 -10.34 0.97 13.60
CA GLY A 109 -9.63 -0.27 13.89
C GLY A 109 -9.20 -1.07 12.66
N ASP A 110 -10.02 -1.05 11.62
CA ASP A 110 -9.76 -1.67 10.33
C ASP A 110 -8.74 -0.92 9.46
N HIS A 111 -8.10 0.12 10.00
CA HIS A 111 -6.96 0.82 9.42
C HIS A 111 -5.74 0.85 10.36
N LEU A 112 -5.89 0.50 11.64
CA LEU A 112 -4.89 0.76 12.68
C LEU A 112 -4.47 -0.46 13.51
N TYR A 113 -5.37 -1.41 13.78
CA TYR A 113 -5.19 -2.39 14.86
C TYR A 113 -4.06 -3.41 14.64
N GLY A 114 -3.51 -3.53 13.43
CA GLY A 114 -2.35 -4.37 13.17
C GLY A 114 -1.01 -3.70 13.48
N LEU A 115 -1.01 -2.38 13.67
CA LEU A 115 0.22 -1.60 13.80
C LEU A 115 1.10 -2.02 14.99
N PRO A 116 0.58 -2.21 16.22
CA PRO A 116 1.41 -2.66 17.34
C PRO A 116 2.10 -4.01 17.05
N GLY A 117 1.38 -4.96 16.45
CA GLY A 117 1.89 -6.29 16.14
C GLY A 117 3.01 -6.29 15.09
N ILE A 118 2.88 -5.45 14.04
CA ILE A 118 3.96 -5.28 13.05
C ILE A 118 5.19 -4.66 13.70
N LEU A 119 5.03 -3.63 14.54
CA LEU A 119 6.15 -2.97 15.21
C LEU A 119 6.92 -3.92 16.15
N CYS A 120 6.22 -4.75 16.93
CA CYS A 120 6.88 -5.79 17.74
C CYS A 120 7.63 -6.81 16.88
N THR A 121 7.10 -7.14 15.70
CA THR A 121 7.77 -8.07 14.79
C THR A 121 8.99 -7.43 14.11
N LEU A 122 8.90 -6.15 13.76
CA LEU A 122 10.02 -5.36 13.25
C LEU A 122 11.14 -5.27 14.29
N ASP A 123 10.82 -5.08 15.58
CA ASP A 123 11.81 -5.11 16.65
C ASP A 123 12.62 -6.42 16.63
N ASN A 124 11.91 -7.55 16.68
CA ASN A 124 12.54 -8.88 16.65
C ASN A 124 13.43 -9.11 15.42
N HIS A 125 13.02 -8.61 14.25
CA HIS A 125 13.77 -8.80 13.01
C HIS A 125 14.93 -7.83 12.81
N ASN A 126 15.02 -6.73 13.56
CA ASN A 126 16.04 -5.69 13.37
C ASN A 126 17.13 -5.68 14.46
N ALA A 127 17.26 -6.72 15.28
CA ALA A 127 18.32 -6.83 16.29
C ALA A 127 19.76 -6.72 15.74
N ALA A 128 19.96 -7.09 14.48
CA ALA A 128 21.26 -6.98 13.79
C ALA A 128 21.36 -5.75 12.87
N TYR A 129 20.42 -4.80 12.96
CA TYR A 129 20.45 -3.60 12.13
C TYR A 129 21.72 -2.78 12.37
N VAL A 130 22.29 -2.29 11.27
CA VAL A 130 23.45 -1.40 11.25
C VAL A 130 23.08 -0.21 10.40
N ASP A 131 23.20 0.99 10.97
CA ASP A 131 22.92 2.22 10.25
C ASP A 131 23.91 2.39 9.09
N SER A 132 23.38 2.59 7.89
CA SER A 132 24.19 2.60 6.65
C SER A 132 25.18 3.76 6.59
N ARG A 133 24.87 4.88 7.27
CA ARG A 133 25.67 6.11 7.27
C ARG A 133 26.81 6.06 8.29
N THR A 134 26.48 5.68 9.51
CA THR A 134 27.40 5.67 10.67
C THR A 134 28.10 4.32 10.85
N ARG A 135 27.61 3.25 10.20
CA ARG A 135 28.11 1.87 10.32
C ARG A 135 28.08 1.32 11.75
N ARG A 136 27.25 1.90 12.62
CA ARG A 136 27.08 1.46 14.01
C ARG A 136 25.79 0.65 14.17
N ARG A 137 25.82 -0.31 15.09
CA ARG A 137 24.60 -0.94 15.59
C ARG A 137 23.85 0.05 16.45
N VAL A 138 22.67 0.42 15.99
CA VAL A 138 21.74 1.33 16.67
C VAL A 138 20.33 0.78 16.49
N PRO A 139 19.37 1.13 17.37
CA PRO A 139 17.98 0.81 17.09
C PRO A 139 17.55 1.41 15.76
N ARG A 140 16.88 0.62 14.91
CA ARG A 140 16.47 1.08 13.60
C ARG A 140 15.37 2.15 13.73
N PRO A 141 15.49 3.30 13.06
CA PRO A 141 14.44 4.30 13.04
C PRO A 141 13.24 3.82 12.20
N ILE A 142 12.04 3.97 12.76
CA ILE A 142 10.75 3.72 12.11
C ILE A 142 9.90 4.99 12.28
N SER A 143 9.29 5.48 11.22
CA SER A 143 8.38 6.63 11.29
C SER A 143 6.94 6.19 11.13
N VAL A 144 6.05 6.70 11.97
CA VAL A 144 4.61 6.47 11.87
C VAL A 144 3.93 7.83 11.78
N TYR A 145 3.23 8.11 10.69
CA TYR A 145 2.52 9.36 10.43
C TYR A 145 1.01 9.12 10.54
N GLY A 146 0.27 10.06 11.12
CA GLY A 146 -1.20 9.96 11.14
C GLY A 146 -1.87 10.99 12.05
N PRO A 147 -3.17 10.80 12.35
CA PRO A 147 -3.93 11.76 13.15
C PRO A 147 -3.48 11.85 14.62
N LEU A 148 -3.86 12.95 15.26
CA LEU A 148 -3.80 13.12 16.71
C LEU A 148 -4.48 11.94 17.44
N GLY A 149 -3.77 11.34 18.40
CA GLY A 149 -4.20 10.17 19.16
C GLY A 149 -3.49 8.88 18.76
N LEU A 150 -2.78 8.88 17.62
CA LEU A 150 -1.98 7.76 17.16
C LEU A 150 -0.83 7.44 18.13
N PHE A 151 -0.17 8.48 18.67
CA PHE A 151 0.87 8.30 19.66
C PHE A 151 0.31 7.66 20.93
N SER A 152 -0.81 8.20 21.42
CA SER A 152 -1.51 7.71 22.62
C SER A 152 -1.93 6.25 22.48
N TYR A 153 -2.43 5.85 21.30
CA TYR A 153 -2.77 4.47 20.99
C TYR A 153 -1.55 3.53 21.09
N LEU A 154 -0.44 3.85 20.42
CA LEU A 154 0.77 3.03 20.46
C LEU A 154 1.39 2.99 21.86
N ASN A 155 1.45 4.14 22.54
CA ASN A 155 1.99 4.24 23.89
C ASN A 155 1.20 3.35 24.86
N THR A 156 -0.12 3.41 24.80
CA THR A 156 -1.00 2.55 25.61
C THR A 156 -0.82 1.08 25.27
N ALA A 157 -0.80 0.73 23.98
CA ALA A 157 -0.66 -0.66 23.53
C ALA A 157 0.66 -1.29 24.00
N PHE A 158 1.78 -0.55 23.95
CA PHE A 158 3.08 -1.07 24.40
C PHE A 158 3.21 -1.09 25.92
N ALA A 159 2.76 -0.04 26.61
CA ALA A 159 2.81 0.04 28.06
C ALA A 159 1.97 -1.06 28.73
N THR A 160 0.76 -1.31 28.24
CA THR A 160 -0.16 -2.31 28.83
C THR A 160 0.17 -3.74 28.44
N SER A 161 0.78 -3.97 27.27
CA SER A 161 1.20 -5.31 26.85
C SER A 161 2.59 -5.72 27.35
N SER A 162 3.27 -4.87 28.14
CA SER A 162 4.64 -5.10 28.61
C SER A 162 5.66 -5.29 27.47
N SER A 163 5.38 -4.73 26.30
CA SER A 163 6.23 -4.89 25.11
C SER A 163 7.49 -4.03 25.22
N ARG A 164 8.67 -4.63 25.38
CA ARG A 164 9.96 -3.92 25.49
C ARG A 164 10.71 -3.92 24.16
N LEU A 165 10.44 -2.91 23.34
CA LEU A 165 11.10 -2.73 22.04
C LEU A 165 12.44 -2.03 22.25
N THR A 166 13.55 -2.67 21.85
CA THR A 166 14.92 -2.15 22.02
C THR A 166 15.72 -2.08 20.72
N ASN A 167 15.25 -2.75 19.67
CA ASN A 167 15.92 -2.86 18.38
C ASN A 167 15.37 -1.87 17.35
N ILE A 168 14.24 -1.23 17.65
CA ILE A 168 13.69 -0.11 16.88
C ILE A 168 13.43 1.12 17.75
N THR A 169 13.53 2.29 17.14
CA THR A 169 13.01 3.56 17.68
C THR A 169 11.87 4.00 16.78
N VAL A 170 10.70 4.26 17.35
CA VAL A 170 9.50 4.63 16.62
C VAL A 170 9.18 6.10 16.88
N THR A 171 9.27 6.93 15.84
CA THR A 171 8.81 8.33 15.91
C THR A 171 7.40 8.40 15.34
N VAL A 172 6.46 8.82 16.18
CA VAL A 172 5.08 9.07 15.78
C VAL A 172 4.93 10.56 15.46
N HIS A 173 4.67 10.86 14.20
CA HIS A 173 4.45 12.20 13.67
C HIS A 173 2.94 12.43 13.52
N GLU A 174 2.36 13.21 14.42
CA GLU A 174 0.93 13.50 14.40
C GLU A 174 0.64 14.75 13.57
N LEU A 175 -0.26 14.61 12.59
CA LEU A 175 -0.74 15.68 11.73
C LEU A 175 -1.79 16.49 12.50
N VAL A 176 -1.48 17.74 12.81
CA VAL A 176 -2.31 18.60 13.67
C VAL A 176 -2.54 19.98 13.06
N SER A 177 -3.61 20.62 13.50
CA SER A 177 -3.85 22.06 13.34
C SER A 177 -4.23 22.66 14.70
N PRO A 178 -4.12 23.99 14.90
CA PRO A 178 -4.52 24.62 16.16
C PRO A 178 -5.94 24.21 16.59
N LYS A 179 -6.89 24.23 15.65
CA LYS A 179 -8.27 23.79 15.88
C LYS A 179 -8.37 22.32 16.35
N MET A 180 -7.61 21.40 15.73
CA MET A 180 -7.62 19.99 16.14
C MET A 180 -7.09 19.79 17.57
N LEU A 181 -6.14 20.61 18.01
CA LEU A 181 -5.59 20.55 19.37
C LEU A 181 -6.58 21.12 20.40
N GLU A 182 -7.29 22.20 20.06
CA GLU A 182 -8.35 22.77 20.91
C GLU A 182 -9.48 21.74 21.14
N GLU A 183 -9.93 21.11 20.05
CA GLU A 183 -10.98 20.09 20.01
C GLU A 183 -10.51 18.70 20.50
N ALA A 184 -9.25 18.56 20.92
CA ALA A 184 -8.73 17.29 21.40
C ALA A 184 -9.54 16.77 22.61
N SER A 185 -9.81 15.47 22.59
CA SER A 185 -10.58 14.80 23.65
C SER A 185 -9.90 14.94 25.01
N GLY A 186 -10.68 14.85 26.09
CA GLY A 186 -10.13 14.84 27.46
C GLY A 186 -9.13 13.70 27.67
N PHE A 187 -9.37 12.54 27.05
CA PHE A 187 -8.44 11.41 27.08
C PHE A 187 -7.12 11.75 26.39
N GLU A 188 -7.15 12.42 25.24
CA GLU A 188 -5.92 12.82 24.55
C GLU A 188 -5.14 13.87 25.34
N LYS A 189 -5.83 14.84 25.94
CA LYS A 189 -5.23 15.83 26.83
C LYS A 189 -4.54 15.15 28.02
N PHE A 190 -5.17 14.14 28.63
CA PHE A 190 -4.55 13.32 29.67
C PHE A 190 -3.32 12.55 29.17
N MET A 191 -3.44 11.87 28.01
CA MET A 191 -2.36 11.06 27.44
C MET A 191 -1.13 11.88 27.03
N SER A 192 -1.31 13.17 26.71
CA SER A 192 -0.18 14.08 26.44
C SER A 192 0.79 14.23 27.62
N GLN A 193 0.34 13.94 28.84
CA GLN A 193 1.13 13.99 30.08
C GLN A 193 1.51 12.60 30.59
N ALA A 194 1.06 11.53 29.92
CA ALA A 194 1.33 10.17 30.36
C ALA A 194 2.82 9.80 30.17
N PRO A 195 3.36 8.90 31.01
CA PRO A 195 4.70 8.34 30.79
C PRO A 195 4.84 7.75 29.39
N VAL A 196 5.96 8.08 28.74
CA VAL A 196 6.24 7.66 27.36
C VAL A 196 7.02 6.36 27.37
N HIS A 197 6.57 5.40 26.57
CA HIS A 197 7.27 4.14 26.35
C HIS A 197 8.68 4.41 25.76
N PRO A 198 9.77 3.78 26.26
CA PRO A 198 11.14 4.14 25.91
C PRO A 198 11.48 4.12 24.40
N CYS A 199 10.82 3.26 23.62
CA CYS A 199 11.03 3.17 22.18
C CYS A 199 10.29 4.25 21.37
N LEU A 200 9.33 4.97 21.97
CA LEU A 200 8.50 5.94 21.27
C LEU A 200 9.05 7.36 21.38
N ARG A 201 8.88 8.13 20.30
CA ARG A 201 9.03 9.59 20.27
C ARG A 201 7.76 10.18 19.66
N ARG A 202 7.41 11.40 20.08
CA ARG A 202 6.25 12.14 19.57
C ARG A 202 6.75 13.40 18.89
N GLU A 203 6.27 13.63 17.67
CA GLU A 203 6.48 14.87 16.93
C GLU A 203 5.14 15.32 16.35
N MET A 204 4.97 16.64 16.23
CA MET A 204 3.76 17.23 15.64
C MET A 204 4.13 17.92 14.34
N ILE A 205 3.37 17.64 13.28
CA ILE A 205 3.46 18.32 12.00
C ILE A 205 2.25 19.23 11.88
N PHE A 206 2.50 20.54 11.85
CA PHE A 206 1.45 21.54 11.79
C PHE A 206 1.00 21.79 10.35
N ALA A 207 -0.30 22.02 10.19
CA ALA A 207 -0.91 22.39 8.93
C ALA A 207 -0.38 23.74 8.43
N GLU A 208 -0.15 23.83 7.13
CA GLU A 208 -0.03 25.08 6.38
C GLU A 208 -1.33 25.31 5.60
N SER A 209 -1.58 26.56 5.19
CA SER A 209 -2.71 26.90 4.30
C SER A 209 -2.21 27.02 2.87
N ASP A 210 -2.91 26.40 1.91
CA ASP A 210 -2.71 26.63 0.47
C ASP A 210 -3.67 27.70 -0.10
N GLY A 211 -4.39 28.39 0.78
CA GLY A 211 -5.42 29.37 0.47
C GLY A 211 -6.84 28.82 0.53
N ASN A 212 -7.05 27.55 0.15
CA ASN A 212 -8.38 26.92 0.12
C ASN A 212 -8.52 25.77 1.12
N ASN A 213 -7.43 25.10 1.46
CA ASN A 213 -7.39 23.92 2.31
C ASN A 213 -6.19 23.94 3.25
N LEU A 214 -6.28 23.12 4.28
CA LEU A 214 -5.14 22.76 5.12
C LEU A 214 -4.32 21.68 4.42
N ILE A 215 -3.01 21.90 4.36
CA ILE A 215 -2.03 20.98 3.79
C ILE A 215 -0.93 20.69 4.81
N TRP A 216 -0.43 19.47 4.80
CA TRP A 216 0.70 19.06 5.64
C TRP A 216 1.83 18.58 4.74
N LYS A 217 3.02 19.15 4.91
CA LYS A 217 4.25 18.60 4.35
C LYS A 217 4.74 17.50 5.28
N VAL A 218 4.36 16.27 4.98
CA VAL A 218 4.49 15.13 5.91
C VAL A 218 5.92 14.59 5.94
N PHE A 219 6.55 14.47 4.77
CA PHE A 219 7.88 13.88 4.63
C PHE A 219 8.57 14.37 3.36
N GLU A 220 9.89 14.51 3.40
CA GLU A 220 10.76 14.87 2.28
C GLU A 220 12.16 14.29 2.51
N ASP A 221 12.69 13.51 1.57
CA ASP A 221 14.06 12.97 1.62
C ASP A 221 14.93 13.30 0.39
N GLY A 222 14.46 14.19 -0.48
CA GLY A 222 15.14 14.60 -1.71
C GLY A 222 14.83 13.69 -2.90
N ASP A 223 14.50 12.42 -2.65
CA ASP A 223 14.01 11.49 -3.68
C ASP A 223 12.48 11.42 -3.69
N HIS A 224 11.83 11.66 -2.55
CA HIS A 224 10.39 11.55 -2.40
C HIS A 224 9.82 12.61 -1.48
N ARG A 225 8.62 13.06 -1.81
CA ARG A 225 7.79 13.93 -0.98
C ARG A 225 6.47 13.26 -0.64
N VAL A 226 6.01 13.48 0.59
CA VAL A 226 4.65 13.14 1.00
C VAL A 226 3.95 14.39 1.50
N ILE A 227 2.79 14.68 0.91
CA ILE A 227 1.87 15.68 1.42
C ILE A 227 0.56 15.03 1.84
N ALA A 228 -0.13 15.66 2.80
CA ALA A 228 -1.45 15.24 3.22
C ALA A 228 -2.44 16.40 3.23
N SER A 229 -3.71 16.07 3.09
CA SER A 229 -4.82 16.98 3.35
C SER A 229 -5.98 16.20 3.95
N THR A 230 -6.86 16.90 4.66
CA THR A 230 -8.03 16.29 5.28
C THR A 230 -9.04 15.86 4.23
N VAL A 231 -9.61 14.67 4.40
CA VAL A 231 -10.72 14.17 3.60
C VAL A 231 -11.96 14.00 4.47
N LYS A 232 -13.14 14.12 3.87
CA LYS A 232 -14.41 13.98 4.60
C LYS A 232 -14.62 12.54 5.04
N HIS A 233 -14.71 12.33 6.35
CA HIS A 233 -15.00 11.03 6.97
C HIS A 233 -15.70 11.22 8.34
N SER A 234 -16.06 10.15 9.05
CA SER A 234 -16.72 10.24 10.37
C SER A 234 -15.80 10.67 11.51
N VAL A 235 -14.49 10.53 11.32
CA VAL A 235 -13.42 10.99 12.21
C VAL A 235 -12.39 11.76 11.38
N THR A 236 -11.43 12.42 12.03
CA THR A 236 -10.28 13.04 11.33
C THR A 236 -9.60 12.01 10.43
N CYS A 237 -9.57 12.31 9.13
CA CYS A 237 -9.04 11.42 8.10
C CYS A 237 -8.21 12.21 7.11
N PHE A 238 -7.09 11.63 6.69
CA PHE A 238 -6.16 12.23 5.75
C PHE A 238 -6.08 11.42 4.47
N GLY A 239 -6.05 12.12 3.35
CA GLY A 239 -5.53 11.61 2.09
C GLY A 239 -4.06 11.95 1.96
N TYR A 240 -3.25 11.02 1.44
CA TYR A 240 -1.83 11.21 1.19
C TYR A 240 -1.55 11.27 -0.31
N VAL A 241 -0.67 12.17 -0.71
CA VAL A 241 -0.06 12.18 -2.05
C VAL A 241 1.42 11.90 -1.86
N VAL A 242 1.91 10.88 -2.57
CA VAL A 242 3.33 10.54 -2.62
C VAL A 242 3.86 10.94 -3.99
N GLU A 243 4.87 11.79 -4.00
CA GLU A 243 5.56 12.24 -5.20
C GLU A 243 6.98 11.66 -5.17
N GLU A 244 7.39 10.97 -6.22
CA GLU A 244 8.81 10.64 -6.46
C GLU A 244 9.40 11.81 -7.24
N HIS A 245 10.42 12.47 -6.69
CA HIS A 245 11.14 13.56 -7.37
C HIS A 245 11.96 13.02 -8.53
N ASP A 246 12.23 13.90 -9.50
CA ASP A 246 13.18 13.60 -10.55
C ASP A 246 14.58 13.45 -9.94
N ILE A 247 15.14 12.24 -10.01
CA ILE A 247 16.53 11.99 -9.59
C ILE A 247 17.47 12.82 -10.49
N PRO A 248 18.27 13.77 -9.95
CA PRO A 248 19.17 14.58 -10.76
C PRO A 248 20.37 13.78 -11.33
N GLY A 249 20.25 13.29 -12.58
CA GLY A 249 21.34 12.75 -13.44
C GLY A 249 21.84 11.31 -13.16
N LYS A 250 22.50 10.56 -14.08
CA LYS A 250 23.33 10.95 -15.26
C LYS A 250 23.35 9.92 -16.41
N LEU A 251 23.34 10.42 -17.66
CA LEU A 251 24.25 9.91 -18.69
C LEU A 251 25.26 11.05 -18.97
N LYS A 252 26.54 10.72 -19.19
CA LYS A 252 27.53 11.68 -19.72
C LYS A 252 27.93 11.24 -21.14
N PRO A 253 27.15 11.61 -22.17
CA PRO A 253 27.38 11.21 -23.56
C PRO A 253 28.79 11.58 -24.05
N GLU A 254 29.30 12.69 -23.55
CA GLU A 254 30.61 13.26 -23.89
C GLU A 254 31.78 12.29 -23.61
N LYS A 255 31.72 11.49 -22.54
CA LYS A 255 32.72 10.47 -22.22
C LYS A 255 32.60 9.19 -23.05
N LEU A 256 31.43 8.93 -23.64
CA LEU A 256 31.16 7.77 -24.51
C LEU A 256 31.56 8.06 -25.96
N ILE A 257 31.40 9.32 -26.40
CA ILE A 257 31.86 9.83 -27.69
C ILE A 257 33.40 9.88 -27.72
N ALA A 258 34.05 10.30 -26.63
CA ALA A 258 35.52 10.28 -26.50
C ALA A 258 36.14 8.86 -26.55
N LYS A 259 35.33 7.80 -26.47
CA LYS A 259 35.75 6.39 -26.56
C LYS A 259 35.29 5.69 -27.86
N GLY A 260 34.81 6.44 -28.85
CA GLY A 260 34.62 5.95 -30.23
C GLY A 260 33.28 5.28 -30.56
N LEU A 261 32.26 5.39 -29.71
CA LEU A 261 30.92 4.83 -29.98
C LEU A 261 30.06 5.81 -30.78
N LYS A 262 29.51 5.35 -31.92
CA LYS A 262 28.56 6.13 -32.74
C LYS A 262 27.10 5.92 -32.28
N PRO A 263 26.33 6.97 -31.96
CA PRO A 263 24.93 6.85 -31.52
C PRO A 263 23.97 6.50 -32.68
N GLY A 264 22.87 5.79 -32.39
CA GLY A 264 21.86 5.43 -33.39
C GLY A 264 20.40 5.29 -32.85
N PRO A 265 19.40 5.12 -33.75
CA PRO A 265 17.97 5.27 -33.44
C PRO A 265 17.39 4.25 -32.45
N ALA A 266 18.01 3.08 -32.33
CA ALA A 266 17.57 2.01 -31.43
C ALA A 266 17.78 2.35 -29.93
N PHE A 267 18.71 3.25 -29.61
CA PHE A 267 18.97 3.72 -28.24
C PHE A 267 17.84 4.58 -27.66
N ARG A 268 16.98 5.14 -28.51
CA ARG A 268 15.92 6.09 -28.16
C ARG A 268 14.62 5.41 -27.71
N GLN A 269 14.39 4.14 -28.03
CA GLN A 269 13.09 3.51 -27.76
C GLN A 269 12.98 2.76 -26.43
N LEU A 270 14.10 2.31 -25.86
CA LEU A 270 14.13 1.52 -24.61
C LEU A 270 14.55 2.34 -23.38
N LYS A 271 15.01 3.58 -23.56
CA LYS A 271 15.38 4.50 -22.49
C LYS A 271 14.22 5.37 -21.97
N HIS A 272 13.03 5.28 -22.58
CA HIS A 272 11.90 6.21 -22.38
C HIS A 272 10.56 5.51 -21.99
N GLY A 273 10.56 4.57 -21.03
CA GLY A 273 9.35 4.14 -20.27
C GLY A 273 8.00 4.11 -21.01
N LYS A 274 7.85 3.25 -22.04
CA LYS A 274 6.75 3.40 -23.01
C LYS A 274 5.33 3.14 -22.43
N PRO A 275 4.36 4.03 -22.72
CA PRO A 275 2.95 3.97 -22.30
C PRO A 275 2.07 2.99 -23.11
N LEU A 276 0.85 2.72 -22.61
CA LEU A 276 -0.13 1.83 -23.25
C LEU A 276 -1.10 2.65 -24.14
N THR A 277 -1.21 2.28 -25.42
CA THR A 277 -2.13 2.90 -26.37
C THR A 277 -3.46 2.13 -26.40
N LEU A 278 -4.56 2.80 -26.08
CA LEU A 278 -5.91 2.23 -26.22
C LEU A 278 -6.31 2.12 -27.70
N PRO A 279 -7.31 1.28 -28.05
CA PRO A 279 -7.87 1.21 -29.41
C PRO A 279 -8.42 2.54 -29.96
N SER A 280 -8.62 3.54 -29.09
CA SER A 280 -9.02 4.91 -29.43
C SER A 280 -7.86 5.84 -29.84
N GLY A 281 -6.61 5.40 -29.72
CA GLY A 281 -5.41 6.21 -29.96
C GLY A 281 -4.92 7.02 -28.74
N GLU A 282 -5.60 6.94 -27.60
CA GLU A 282 -5.17 7.58 -26.34
C GLU A 282 -3.96 6.86 -25.72
N ILE A 283 -2.98 7.63 -25.23
CA ILE A 283 -1.74 7.14 -24.60
C ILE A 283 -1.84 7.31 -23.08
N ILE A 284 -1.76 6.21 -22.32
CA ILE A 284 -1.86 6.22 -20.84
C ILE A 284 -0.48 6.06 -20.20
N PHE A 285 -0.06 7.04 -19.40
CA PHE A 285 1.15 6.99 -18.57
C PHE A 285 0.81 6.59 -17.12
N PRO A 286 1.45 5.60 -16.51
CA PRO A 286 1.07 5.14 -15.16
C PRO A 286 1.46 6.05 -13.97
N SER A 287 1.94 7.26 -14.20
CA SER A 287 2.52 8.11 -13.17
C SER A 287 1.51 8.86 -12.29
N ASP A 288 0.20 8.76 -12.58
CA ASP A 288 -0.89 9.39 -11.81
C ASP A 288 -1.91 8.34 -11.36
N VAL A 289 -1.47 7.42 -10.49
CA VAL A 289 -2.34 6.39 -9.90
C VAL A 289 -3.12 6.94 -8.72
N LEU A 290 -4.45 6.90 -8.78
CA LEU A 290 -5.32 7.18 -7.65
C LEU A 290 -5.79 5.87 -7.01
N VAL A 291 -5.45 5.67 -5.73
CA VAL A 291 -6.08 4.65 -4.88
C VAL A 291 -7.23 5.30 -4.13
N HIS A 292 -8.46 4.82 -4.33
CA HIS A 292 -9.64 5.42 -3.71
C HIS A 292 -10.57 4.35 -3.13
N GLU A 293 -11.16 4.60 -1.97
CA GLU A 293 -12.21 3.72 -1.46
C GLU A 293 -13.44 3.73 -2.38
N ALA A 294 -14.06 2.56 -2.55
CA ALA A 294 -15.35 2.41 -3.20
C ALA A 294 -16.19 1.43 -2.39
N THR A 295 -16.52 1.85 -1.16
CA THR A 295 -17.19 1.02 -0.17
C THR A 295 -18.55 0.51 -0.69
N LEU A 296 -19.28 1.35 -1.44
CA LEU A 296 -20.62 1.05 -1.93
C LEU A 296 -20.83 1.36 -3.42
N SER A 297 -21.85 0.74 -4.02
CA SER A 297 -22.37 1.10 -5.35
C SER A 297 -23.07 2.47 -5.28
N HIS A 298 -23.15 3.14 -6.43
CA HIS A 298 -23.82 4.44 -6.53
C HIS A 298 -25.31 4.39 -6.18
N GLU A 299 -25.97 3.24 -6.32
CA GLU A 299 -27.36 3.05 -5.87
C GLU A 299 -27.52 3.33 -4.36
N MET A 300 -26.44 3.22 -3.60
CA MET A 300 -26.42 3.36 -2.14
C MET A 300 -25.80 4.69 -1.69
N VAL A 301 -25.80 5.72 -2.55
CA VAL A 301 -25.12 7.00 -2.29
C VAL A 301 -25.51 7.67 -0.97
N ARG A 302 -26.79 7.62 -0.57
CA ARG A 302 -27.24 8.19 0.72
C ARG A 302 -26.56 7.51 1.90
N GLN A 303 -26.46 6.18 1.87
CA GLN A 303 -25.80 5.41 2.91
C GLN A 303 -24.29 5.64 2.93
N ALA A 304 -23.67 5.72 1.74
CA ALA A 304 -22.24 6.01 1.61
C ALA A 304 -21.91 7.36 2.27
N VAL A 305 -22.60 8.42 1.85
CA VAL A 305 -22.37 9.79 2.36
C VAL A 305 -22.65 9.88 3.86
N HIS A 306 -23.74 9.26 4.34
CA HIS A 306 -24.10 9.30 5.76
C HIS A 306 -23.03 8.65 6.66
N ARG A 307 -22.38 7.59 6.18
CA ARG A 307 -21.30 6.89 6.91
C ARG A 307 -19.91 7.46 6.63
N GLY A 308 -19.81 8.56 5.87
CA GLY A 308 -18.53 9.16 5.50
C GLY A 308 -17.73 8.32 4.50
N HIS A 309 -18.39 7.51 3.67
CA HIS A 309 -17.79 6.72 2.60
C HIS A 309 -18.13 7.25 1.20
N SER A 310 -17.34 6.83 0.23
CA SER A 310 -17.55 7.10 -1.19
C SER A 310 -18.21 5.95 -1.95
N THR A 311 -18.96 6.30 -3.00
CA THR A 311 -19.44 5.33 -4.00
C THR A 311 -18.44 5.17 -5.14
N ALA A 312 -18.56 4.09 -5.91
CA ALA A 312 -17.68 3.87 -7.06
C ALA A 312 -17.74 5.00 -8.10
N ARG A 313 -18.92 5.56 -8.40
CA ARG A 313 -19.04 6.73 -9.29
C ARG A 313 -18.39 7.99 -8.72
N MET A 314 -18.42 8.19 -7.40
CA MET A 314 -17.71 9.31 -6.78
C MET A 314 -16.20 9.16 -6.97
N ALA A 315 -15.65 7.95 -6.75
CA ALA A 315 -14.25 7.66 -7.00
C ALA A 315 -13.86 7.91 -8.46
N GLY A 316 -14.69 7.48 -9.41
CA GLY A 316 -14.48 7.73 -10.85
C GLY A 316 -14.51 9.21 -11.21
N PHE A 317 -15.42 9.99 -10.62
CA PHE A 317 -15.47 11.44 -10.80
C PHE A 317 -14.22 12.14 -10.23
N THR A 318 -13.77 11.74 -9.03
CA THR A 318 -12.55 12.26 -8.41
C THR A 318 -11.33 11.98 -9.29
N ALA A 319 -11.18 10.73 -9.76
CA ALA A 319 -10.09 10.35 -10.66
C ALA A 319 -10.07 11.20 -11.93
N ARG A 320 -11.24 11.47 -12.52
CA ARG A 320 -11.35 12.33 -13.70
C ARG A 320 -10.91 13.77 -13.40
N ARG A 321 -11.35 14.34 -12.27
CA ARG A 321 -10.97 15.70 -11.87
C ARG A 321 -9.48 15.84 -11.59
N MET A 322 -8.86 14.82 -11.02
CA MET A 322 -7.41 14.77 -10.79
C MET A 322 -6.60 14.50 -12.07
N ASN A 323 -7.28 14.27 -13.20
CA ASN A 323 -6.66 13.76 -14.43
C ASN A 323 -5.80 12.51 -14.19
N ALA A 324 -6.24 11.65 -13.26
CA ALA A 324 -5.56 10.39 -12.98
C ALA A 324 -5.53 9.52 -14.25
N THR A 325 -4.51 8.68 -14.33
CA THR A 325 -4.30 7.78 -15.46
C THR A 325 -4.79 6.36 -15.16
N LEU A 326 -4.80 6.01 -13.86
CA LEU A 326 -5.33 4.75 -13.35
C LEU A 326 -6.07 4.98 -12.04
N LEU A 327 -7.27 4.42 -11.92
CA LEU A 327 -8.02 4.37 -10.67
C LEU A 327 -8.02 2.95 -10.11
N ALA A 328 -7.40 2.75 -8.95
CA ALA A 328 -7.48 1.52 -8.18
C ALA A 328 -8.54 1.67 -7.07
N LEU A 329 -9.63 0.91 -7.19
CA LEU A 329 -10.68 0.88 -6.18
C LEU A 329 -10.30 -0.09 -5.06
N THR A 330 -10.51 0.28 -3.81
CA THR A 330 -10.27 -0.60 -2.65
C THR A 330 -11.34 -0.37 -1.57
N HIS A 331 -11.14 -0.96 -0.39
CA HIS A 331 -11.99 -0.79 0.78
C HIS A 331 -13.46 -1.14 0.48
N PHE A 332 -13.69 -2.37 0.05
CA PHE A 332 -14.99 -2.84 -0.41
C PHE A 332 -15.84 -3.36 0.74
N SER A 333 -17.12 -2.98 0.77
CA SER A 333 -18.08 -3.64 1.67
C SER A 333 -18.16 -5.14 1.36
N HIS A 334 -18.24 -5.96 2.42
CA HIS A 334 -18.40 -7.41 2.33
C HIS A 334 -19.55 -7.90 1.43
N ARG A 335 -20.54 -7.05 1.17
CA ARG A 335 -21.64 -7.34 0.24
C ARG A 335 -21.15 -7.59 -1.19
N PHE A 336 -20.00 -7.05 -1.58
CA PHE A 336 -19.45 -7.19 -2.92
C PHE A 336 -18.45 -8.34 -2.99
N ARG A 337 -18.84 -9.40 -3.71
CA ARG A 337 -17.98 -10.56 -3.92
C ARG A 337 -16.87 -10.26 -4.93
N HIS A 338 -15.81 -11.06 -4.93
CA HIS A 338 -14.89 -11.07 -6.08
C HIS A 338 -15.65 -11.49 -7.34
N TRP A 339 -15.21 -10.95 -8.48
CA TRP A 339 -15.76 -11.35 -9.77
C TRP A 339 -15.50 -12.84 -10.05
N THR A 340 -16.52 -13.51 -10.57
CA THR A 340 -16.43 -14.83 -11.19
C THR A 340 -17.13 -14.76 -12.55
N ALA A 341 -16.72 -15.61 -13.50
CA ALA A 341 -17.14 -15.52 -14.91
C ALA A 341 -18.65 -15.69 -15.20
N GLY A 342 -19.52 -15.79 -14.19
CA GLY A 342 -20.97 -15.94 -14.34
C GLY A 342 -21.84 -14.88 -13.62
N HIS A 343 -21.26 -13.99 -12.80
CA HIS A 343 -22.05 -13.02 -12.03
C HIS A 343 -21.36 -11.64 -12.03
N ARG A 344 -21.96 -10.66 -12.73
CA ARG A 344 -21.44 -9.29 -12.80
C ARG A 344 -21.97 -8.41 -11.67
N LEU A 345 -23.28 -8.45 -11.40
CA LEU A 345 -23.92 -7.65 -10.36
C LEU A 345 -23.47 -8.10 -8.96
N GLY A 346 -23.41 -7.16 -8.01
CA GLY A 346 -22.99 -7.44 -6.63
C GLY A 346 -21.53 -7.88 -6.49
N THR A 347 -20.67 -7.57 -7.47
CA THR A 347 -19.23 -7.86 -7.41
C THR A 347 -18.38 -6.60 -7.39
N THR A 348 -17.11 -6.70 -7.04
CA THR A 348 -16.19 -5.55 -7.17
C THR A 348 -15.96 -5.12 -8.62
N GLN A 349 -16.19 -6.02 -9.59
CA GLN A 349 -16.19 -5.65 -11.00
C GLN A 349 -17.39 -4.76 -11.37
N HIS A 350 -18.55 -4.94 -10.73
CA HIS A 350 -19.67 -4.02 -10.86
C HIS A 350 -19.27 -2.60 -10.48
N LEU A 351 -18.60 -2.45 -9.33
CA LEU A 351 -18.12 -1.15 -8.85
C LEU A 351 -17.09 -0.55 -9.82
N ALA A 352 -16.16 -1.34 -10.35
CA ALA A 352 -15.21 -0.85 -11.34
C ALA A 352 -15.91 -0.32 -12.61
N LEU A 353 -16.94 -1.02 -13.10
CA LEU A 353 -17.73 -0.56 -14.24
C LEU A 353 -18.50 0.73 -13.93
N GLU A 354 -19.07 0.87 -12.73
CA GLU A 354 -19.72 2.10 -12.30
C GLU A 354 -18.74 3.29 -12.29
N ALA A 355 -17.57 3.11 -11.67
CA ALA A 355 -16.54 4.14 -11.61
C ALA A 355 -16.06 4.54 -13.02
N GLN A 356 -15.91 3.55 -13.91
CA GLN A 356 -15.45 3.77 -15.28
C GLN A 356 -16.38 4.69 -16.09
N ILE A 357 -17.69 4.67 -15.83
CA ILE A 357 -18.65 5.58 -16.47
C ILE A 357 -18.28 7.04 -16.18
N THR A 358 -18.06 7.37 -14.91
CA THR A 358 -17.71 8.73 -14.47
C THR A 358 -16.25 9.11 -14.73
N PHE A 359 -15.35 8.12 -14.77
CA PHE A 359 -13.94 8.35 -15.07
C PHE A 359 -13.68 8.67 -16.54
N GLY A 360 -14.70 8.50 -17.41
CA GLY A 360 -14.56 8.74 -18.85
C GLY A 360 -13.99 7.55 -19.60
N ARG A 361 -14.32 6.33 -19.18
CA ARG A 361 -13.89 5.05 -19.79
C ARG A 361 -12.38 4.76 -19.72
N ARG A 362 -11.64 5.50 -18.90
CA ARG A 362 -10.24 5.21 -18.55
C ARG A 362 -10.08 3.96 -17.68
N ALA A 363 -8.84 3.57 -17.41
CA ALA A 363 -8.50 2.35 -16.72
C ALA A 363 -8.96 2.37 -15.24
N VAL A 364 -9.87 1.46 -14.88
CA VAL A 364 -10.28 1.23 -13.49
C VAL A 364 -9.97 -0.21 -13.11
N ILE A 365 -9.33 -0.42 -11.97
CA ILE A 365 -9.01 -1.75 -11.44
C ILE A 365 -9.66 -1.91 -10.06
N PRO A 366 -10.55 -2.89 -9.87
CA PRO A 366 -10.98 -3.27 -8.53
C PRO A 366 -9.88 -4.07 -7.85
N ALA A 367 -9.33 -3.57 -6.76
CA ALA A 367 -8.24 -4.23 -6.06
C ALA A 367 -8.68 -5.58 -5.46
N SER A 368 -7.70 -6.48 -5.38
CA SER A 368 -7.77 -7.70 -4.58
C SER A 368 -6.54 -7.75 -3.69
N ASP A 369 -6.64 -8.47 -2.58
CA ASP A 369 -5.47 -8.79 -1.79
C ASP A 369 -4.39 -9.43 -2.69
N PHE A 370 -3.14 -9.01 -2.49
CA PHE A 370 -1.95 -9.30 -3.27
C PHE A 370 -1.94 -8.78 -4.72
N LEU A 371 -2.90 -7.94 -5.13
CA LEU A 371 -2.78 -7.20 -6.38
C LEU A 371 -1.52 -6.32 -6.33
N ARG A 372 -0.74 -6.37 -7.41
CA ARG A 372 0.45 -5.54 -7.61
C ARG A 372 0.22 -4.62 -8.78
N ILE A 373 0.51 -3.34 -8.59
CA ILE A 373 0.45 -2.32 -9.64
C ILE A 373 1.83 -1.67 -9.74
N PRO A 374 2.65 -2.02 -10.75
CA PRO A 374 3.89 -1.32 -10.99
C PRO A 374 3.58 0.10 -11.47
N ILE A 375 4.31 1.08 -10.94
CA ILE A 375 4.23 2.48 -11.33
C ILE A 375 5.53 2.81 -12.08
N PRO A 376 5.55 2.70 -13.41
CA PRO A 376 6.69 3.17 -14.19
C PRO A 376 6.90 4.67 -14.01
N ARG A 377 8.18 5.03 -13.95
CA ARG A 377 8.63 6.43 -14.00
C ARG A 377 8.16 7.08 -15.29
N ARG A 378 7.89 8.39 -15.22
CA ARG A 378 7.71 9.21 -16.42
C ARG A 378 8.99 9.13 -17.26
N PRO A 379 8.89 8.95 -18.59
CA PRO A 379 10.03 9.16 -19.46
C PRO A 379 10.57 10.58 -19.23
N GLN A 380 11.87 10.71 -18.98
CA GLN A 380 12.51 12.03 -19.01
C GLN A 380 12.37 12.59 -20.43
N GLU A 381 11.87 13.82 -20.56
CA GLU A 381 11.81 14.55 -21.84
C GLU A 381 13.20 14.90 -22.37
#